data_AF-A0A2V3HT71-F1
#
_entry.id   AF-A0A2V3HT71-F1
#
_cell.length_a   1.000
_cell.length_b   1.000
_cell.length_c   1.000
_cell.angle_alpha   90.00
_cell.angle_beta   90.00
_cell.angle_gamma   90.00
#
_symmetry.space_group_name_H-M   'P 1'
#
loop_
_entity.id
_entity.type
_entity.pdbx_description
1 polymer ?
#
loop_
_entity_poly.entity_id
_entity_poly.type
_entity_poly.pdbx_seq_one_letter_code
_entity_poly.pdbx_strand_id
1 'polypeptide(L)'
;MTDSAPSDGEGPARIDASSLPEEVRQLWETMLRLDPSWDLNEWLALRAAEELRLVEAKLGRERLRLEQRLHRVNTLAERLRRMGAEVDEVRWNDPHQRNLFDSFSGEAETSEPSDSIEADTRPDEGNEGHPAAVLLDYLPGEPGDDPLLAIVAQLVLFEMEEAEGTGDLPLSLEGLGDSLENRGISADELDEAVEWLLERKEIIEVAEDLFGLGTG
;
A
#
# COMPACT_ATOMS: atom_id res chain seq x y z
N MET A 1 12.83 62.58 49.56
CA MET A 1 12.47 61.23 50.06
C MET A 1 10.97 61.13 49.85
N THR A 2 10.46 60.44 48.85
CA THR A 2 10.73 59.03 48.50
C THR A 2 10.82 58.82 46.99
N ASP A 3 11.71 57.91 46.63
CA ASP A 3 12.04 57.42 45.29
C ASP A 3 10.81 56.81 44.59
N SER A 4 10.64 57.15 43.31
CA SER A 4 9.84 56.37 42.37
C SER A 4 10.65 55.14 41.96
N ALA A 5 10.25 53.96 42.44
CA ALA A 5 10.75 52.70 41.90
C ALA A 5 10.21 52.52 40.45
N PRO A 6 11.07 52.11 39.50
CA PRO A 6 10.65 51.84 38.13
C PRO A 6 9.85 50.53 38.08
N SER A 7 8.81 50.52 37.26
CA SER A 7 8.02 49.35 36.90
C SER A 7 8.95 48.32 36.22
N ASP A 8 9.38 47.31 36.99
CA ASP A 8 10.13 46.18 36.46
C ASP A 8 9.28 45.36 35.48
N GLY A 9 9.71 45.34 34.22
CA GLY A 9 9.65 44.17 33.36
C GLY A 9 8.31 43.84 32.70
N GLU A 10 8.04 44.45 31.55
CA GLU A 10 7.33 43.78 30.46
C GLU A 10 8.17 42.56 30.01
N GLY A 11 8.00 41.44 30.70
CA GLY A 11 8.40 40.14 30.19
C GLY A 11 7.42 39.67 29.10
N PRO A 12 7.87 38.83 28.14
CA PRO A 12 6.99 38.26 27.13
C PRO A 12 5.79 37.60 27.83
N ALA A 13 4.59 37.84 27.30
CA ALA A 13 3.32 37.40 27.87
C ALA A 13 3.44 35.98 28.44
N ARG A 14 3.56 35.88 29.77
CA ARG A 14 3.68 34.60 30.47
C ARG A 14 2.41 33.83 30.16
N ILE A 15 2.54 32.81 29.31
CA ILE A 15 1.45 31.92 28.96
C ILE A 15 0.87 31.40 30.27
N ASP A 16 -0.41 31.68 30.52
CA ASP A 16 -1.07 31.19 31.72
C ASP A 16 -1.24 29.67 31.55
N ALA A 17 -0.38 28.90 32.22
CA ALA A 17 -0.34 27.45 32.10
C ALA A 17 -1.70 26.80 32.45
N SER A 18 -2.54 27.50 33.22
CA SER A 18 -3.88 27.02 33.59
C SER A 18 -4.88 27.05 32.44
N SER A 19 -4.65 27.85 31.39
CA SER A 19 -5.54 27.95 30.22
C SER A 19 -5.21 26.96 29.10
N LEU A 20 -4.07 26.25 29.20
CA LEU A 20 -3.66 25.26 28.21
C LEU A 20 -4.35 23.90 28.45
N PRO A 21 -4.72 23.16 27.38
CA PRO A 21 -5.10 21.76 27.46
C PRO A 21 -4.05 20.93 28.21
N GLU A 22 -4.50 19.86 28.87
CA GLU A 22 -3.65 19.08 29.77
C GLU A 22 -2.44 18.46 29.03
N GLU A 23 -2.65 18.03 27.79
CA GLU A 23 -1.61 17.45 26.93
C GLU A 23 -0.55 18.48 26.56
N VAL A 24 -0.98 19.70 26.20
CA VAL A 24 -0.08 20.80 25.84
C VAL A 24 0.69 21.29 27.06
N ARG A 25 0.08 21.27 28.24
CA ARG A 25 0.73 21.62 29.51
C ARG A 25 1.81 20.62 29.89
N GLN A 26 1.52 19.31 29.78
CA GLN A 26 2.52 18.26 30.03
C GLN A 26 3.71 18.39 29.07
N LEU A 27 3.46 18.64 27.79
CA LEU A 27 4.51 18.92 26.82
C LEU A 27 5.33 20.16 27.22
N TRP A 28 4.64 21.25 27.58
CA TRP A 28 5.29 22.50 27.96
C TRP A 28 6.19 22.34 29.19
N GLU A 29 5.71 21.66 30.23
CA GLU A 29 6.48 21.40 31.45
C GLU A 29 7.67 20.46 31.19
N THR A 30 7.51 19.45 30.33
CA THR A 30 8.62 18.53 30.01
C THR A 30 9.68 19.20 29.15
N MET A 31 9.29 20.01 28.17
CA MET A 31 10.24 20.73 27.31
C MET A 31 10.99 21.82 28.07
N LEU A 32 10.35 22.57 28.96
CA LEU A 32 11.04 23.54 29.82
C LEU A 32 12.03 22.90 30.80
N ARG A 33 11.79 21.64 31.20
CA ARG A 33 12.76 20.87 32.00
C ARG A 33 13.97 20.44 31.19
N LEU A 34 13.80 20.24 29.88
CA LEU A 34 14.87 19.85 28.96
C LEU A 34 15.69 21.07 28.53
N ASP A 35 15.02 22.15 28.14
CA ASP A 35 15.60 23.42 27.70
C ASP A 35 14.82 24.61 28.30
N PRO A 36 15.43 25.36 29.24
CA PRO A 36 14.80 26.56 29.83
C PRO A 36 14.53 27.69 28.85
N SER A 37 15.15 27.69 27.67
CA SER A 37 14.99 28.72 26.64
C SER A 37 13.90 28.41 25.62
N TRP A 38 13.22 27.27 25.76
CA TRP A 38 12.22 26.79 24.82
C TRP A 38 10.92 27.62 24.82
N ASP A 39 10.42 27.96 23.64
CA ASP A 39 9.17 28.73 23.44
C ASP A 39 8.06 27.87 22.80
N LEU A 40 6.92 27.77 23.50
CA LEU A 40 5.74 27.05 23.04
C LEU A 40 5.13 27.66 21.78
N ASN A 41 5.14 28.99 21.66
CA ASN A 41 4.51 29.66 20.53
C ASN A 41 5.28 29.42 19.24
N GLU A 42 6.62 29.46 19.31
CA GLU A 42 7.49 29.11 18.19
C GLU A 42 7.30 27.64 17.78
N TRP A 43 7.27 26.73 18.74
CA TRP A 43 7.03 25.31 18.47
C TRP A 43 5.66 25.07 17.84
N LEU A 44 4.59 25.69 18.35
CA LEU A 44 3.24 25.58 17.78
C LEU A 44 3.17 26.16 16.37
N ALA A 45 3.84 27.29 16.11
CA ALA A 45 3.89 27.88 14.78
C ALA A 45 4.62 26.97 13.78
N LEU A 46 5.76 26.40 14.17
CA LEU A 46 6.49 25.42 13.36
C LEU A 46 5.64 24.19 13.10
N ARG A 47 5.01 23.62 14.14
CA ARG A 47 4.16 22.44 14.02
C ARG A 47 2.95 22.68 13.12
N ALA A 48 2.30 23.84 13.25
CA ALA A 48 1.19 24.21 12.38
C ALA A 48 1.64 24.35 10.91
N ALA A 49 2.82 24.92 10.66
CA ALA A 49 3.37 25.03 9.32
C ALA A 49 3.69 23.66 8.71
N GLU A 50 4.25 22.74 9.49
CA GLU A 50 4.49 21.34 9.07
C GLU A 50 3.18 20.62 8.73
N GLU A 51 2.18 20.70 9.61
CA GLU A 51 0.88 20.08 9.38
C GLU A 51 0.17 20.66 8.14
N LEU A 52 0.27 21.98 7.91
CA LEU A 52 -0.26 22.60 6.69
C LEU A 52 0.45 22.08 5.43
N ARG A 53 1.77 21.88 5.46
CA ARG A 53 2.51 21.27 4.34
C ARG A 53 2.06 19.84 4.06
N LEU A 54 1.81 19.04 5.11
CA LEU A 54 1.28 17.69 4.97
C LEU A 54 -0.13 17.69 4.37
N VAL A 55 -0.99 18.62 4.79
CA VAL A 55 -2.33 18.78 4.23
C VAL A 55 -2.26 19.20 2.75
N GLU A 56 -1.38 20.13 2.39
CA GLU A 56 -1.19 20.56 1.01
C GLU A 56 -0.75 19.38 0.11
N ALA A 57 0.20 18.56 0.57
CA ALA A 57 0.61 17.36 -0.15
C ALA A 57 -0.55 16.35 -0.32
N LYS A 58 -1.36 16.14 0.73
CA LYS A 58 -2.56 15.29 0.65
C LYS A 58 -3.58 15.82 -0.35
N LEU A 59 -3.83 17.13 -0.36
CA LEU A 59 -4.73 17.76 -1.32
C LEU A 59 -4.22 17.66 -2.76
N GLY A 60 -2.90 17.78 -2.97
CA GLY A 60 -2.29 17.54 -4.28
C GLY A 60 -2.54 16.13 -4.82
N ARG A 61 -2.41 15.11 -3.96
CA ARG A 61 -2.70 13.72 -4.32
C ARG A 61 -4.18 13.49 -4.63
N GLU A 62 -5.07 13.99 -3.78
CA GLU A 62 -6.52 13.87 -4.01
C GLU A 62 -6.97 14.61 -5.28
N ARG A 63 -6.39 15.77 -5.55
CA ARG A 63 -6.62 16.49 -6.80
C ARG A 63 -6.24 15.62 -8.01
N LEU A 64 -5.03 15.03 -8.02
CA LEU A 64 -4.58 14.15 -9.10
C LEU A 64 -5.52 12.95 -9.26
N ARG A 65 -5.94 12.33 -8.16
CA ARG A 65 -6.90 11.20 -8.17
C ARG A 65 -8.22 11.59 -8.82
N LEU A 66 -8.75 12.77 -8.50
CA LEU A 66 -9.98 13.28 -9.09
C LEU A 66 -9.81 13.62 -10.58
N GLU A 67 -8.68 14.20 -10.98
CA GLU A 67 -8.36 14.48 -12.38
C GLU A 67 -8.29 13.18 -13.21
N GLN A 68 -7.63 12.14 -12.70
CA GLN A 68 -7.59 10.82 -13.35
C GLN A 68 -8.99 10.20 -13.45
N ARG A 69 -9.78 10.26 -12.39
CA ARG A 69 -11.17 9.74 -12.40
C ARG A 69 -12.02 10.49 -13.42
N LEU A 70 -11.90 11.82 -13.50
CA LEU A 70 -12.57 12.63 -14.50
C LEU A 70 -12.14 12.23 -15.91
N HIS A 71 -10.84 12.03 -16.13
CA HIS A 71 -10.32 11.58 -17.42
C HIS A 71 -10.91 10.22 -17.83
N ARG A 72 -10.97 9.24 -16.91
CA ARG A 72 -11.61 7.94 -17.15
C ARG A 72 -13.09 8.08 -17.50
N VAL A 73 -13.83 8.95 -16.81
CA VAL A 73 -15.24 9.21 -17.12
C VAL A 73 -15.40 9.83 -18.51
N ASN A 74 -14.54 10.78 -18.87
CA ASN A 74 -14.58 11.43 -20.18
C ASN A 74 -14.24 10.45 -21.32
N THR A 75 -13.24 9.59 -21.14
CA THR A 75 -12.89 8.59 -22.17
C THR A 75 -14.00 7.56 -22.36
N LEU A 76 -14.68 7.13 -21.29
CA LEU A 76 -15.88 6.31 -21.37
C LEU A 76 -17.01 7.03 -22.10
N ALA A 77 -17.28 8.30 -21.77
CA ALA A 77 -18.30 9.09 -22.44
C ALA A 77 -18.02 9.27 -23.94
N GLU A 78 -16.77 9.53 -24.33
CA GLU A 78 -16.34 9.60 -25.73
C GLU A 78 -16.42 8.24 -26.45
N ARG A 79 -16.11 7.14 -25.76
CA ARG A 79 -16.29 5.80 -26.33
C ARG A 79 -17.77 5.51 -26.58
N LEU A 80 -18.65 5.81 -25.64
CA LEU A 80 -20.10 5.65 -25.81
C LEU A 80 -20.63 6.49 -26.97
N ARG A 81 -20.22 7.77 -27.07
CA ARG A 81 -20.56 8.64 -28.22
C ARG A 81 -20.08 8.05 -29.54
N ARG A 82 -18.84 7.54 -29.59
CA ARG A 82 -18.26 6.92 -30.81
C ARG A 82 -18.95 5.62 -31.21
N MET A 83 -19.46 4.85 -30.25
CA MET A 83 -20.23 3.63 -30.52
C MET A 83 -21.66 3.93 -31.00
N GLY A 84 -22.05 5.20 -31.16
CA GLY A 84 -23.38 5.57 -31.63
C GLY A 84 -24.48 5.14 -30.67
N ALA A 85 -24.16 4.98 -29.39
CA ALA A 85 -25.13 4.66 -28.35
C ALA A 85 -26.00 5.90 -28.08
N GLU A 86 -26.95 6.15 -28.99
CA GLU A 86 -28.26 6.61 -28.57
C GLU A 86 -28.78 5.55 -27.58
N VAL A 87 -29.14 5.98 -26.38
CA VAL A 87 -29.41 5.14 -25.20
C VAL A 87 -30.60 4.17 -25.40
N ASP A 88 -31.25 4.16 -26.56
CA ASP A 88 -32.50 3.43 -26.80
C ASP A 88 -32.39 2.09 -27.55
N GLU A 89 -31.29 1.76 -28.23
CA GLU A 89 -31.20 0.45 -28.91
C GLU A 89 -29.84 -0.21 -28.73
N VAL A 90 -29.67 -0.77 -27.54
CA VAL A 90 -28.68 -1.80 -27.26
C VAL A 90 -29.04 -3.04 -28.09
N ARG A 91 -28.62 -3.09 -29.37
CA ARG A 91 -28.61 -4.34 -30.18
C ARG A 91 -27.51 -5.26 -29.65
N TRP A 92 -27.71 -5.78 -28.44
CA TRP A 92 -27.06 -6.97 -27.92
C TRP A 92 -27.83 -8.20 -28.40
N ASN A 93 -27.80 -8.46 -29.70
CA ASN A 93 -28.39 -9.68 -30.21
C ASN A 93 -27.57 -10.19 -31.40
N ASP A 94 -26.31 -10.52 -31.13
CA ASP A 94 -25.60 -11.52 -31.92
C ASP A 94 -25.88 -12.89 -31.29
N PRO A 95 -26.64 -13.79 -31.94
CA PRO A 95 -27.02 -15.09 -31.39
C PRO A 95 -25.84 -15.99 -31.01
N HIS A 96 -24.63 -15.69 -31.48
CA HIS A 96 -23.42 -16.46 -31.23
C HIS A 96 -22.47 -15.82 -30.22
N GLN A 97 -22.77 -14.62 -29.73
CA GLN A 97 -21.95 -13.94 -28.73
C GLN A 97 -22.46 -14.29 -27.32
N ARG A 98 -21.72 -15.15 -26.61
CA ARG A 98 -21.98 -15.49 -25.20
C ARG A 98 -20.94 -14.84 -24.30
N ASN A 99 -21.30 -14.47 -23.08
CA ASN A 99 -20.33 -13.93 -22.14
C ASN A 99 -19.30 -15.02 -21.79
N LEU A 100 -18.03 -14.63 -21.58
CA LEU A 100 -16.96 -15.58 -21.20
C LEU A 100 -17.34 -16.45 -19.98
N PHE A 101 -18.17 -15.89 -19.10
CA PHE A 101 -18.67 -16.52 -17.88
C PHE A 101 -19.83 -17.51 -18.09
N ASP A 102 -20.52 -17.48 -19.24
CA ASP A 102 -21.59 -18.45 -19.57
C ASP A 102 -21.02 -19.85 -19.87
N SER A 103 -19.71 -19.96 -20.11
CA SER A 103 -18.99 -21.21 -20.34
C SER A 103 -18.76 -22.03 -19.07
N PHE A 104 -18.90 -21.40 -17.90
CA PHE A 104 -18.60 -21.99 -16.59
C PHE A 104 -19.84 -22.38 -15.79
N SER A 105 -21.04 -22.08 -16.28
CA SER A 105 -22.28 -22.63 -15.72
C SER A 105 -22.44 -24.09 -16.17
N GLY A 106 -21.70 -24.99 -15.53
CA GLY A 106 -21.92 -26.42 -15.63
C GLY A 106 -23.33 -26.78 -15.18
N GLU A 107 -23.89 -27.80 -15.82
CA GLU A 107 -25.24 -28.31 -15.60
C GLU A 107 -25.47 -28.76 -14.15
N ALA A 108 -25.98 -27.85 -13.31
CA ALA A 108 -26.67 -28.22 -12.09
C ALA A 108 -28.13 -28.52 -12.47
N GLU A 109 -28.42 -29.80 -12.71
CA GLU A 109 -29.81 -30.24 -12.88
C GLU A 109 -30.65 -29.86 -11.65
N THR A 110 -31.70 -29.09 -11.93
CA THR A 110 -32.98 -29.01 -11.21
C THR A 110 -32.98 -29.34 -9.71
N SER A 111 -32.91 -28.30 -8.88
CA SER A 111 -33.71 -28.23 -7.65
C SER A 111 -34.04 -26.77 -7.33
N GLU A 112 -35.34 -26.53 -7.13
CA GLU A 112 -36.11 -25.36 -6.64
C GLU A 112 -35.36 -24.06 -6.22
N PRO A 113 -35.97 -22.88 -6.43
CA PRO A 113 -35.34 -21.60 -6.11
C PRO A 113 -35.34 -21.38 -4.59
N SER A 114 -34.20 -21.63 -3.94
CA SER A 114 -33.96 -21.09 -2.60
C SER A 114 -33.52 -19.64 -2.72
N ASP A 115 -34.43 -18.74 -2.35
CA ASP A 115 -34.14 -17.38 -1.88
C ASP A 115 -33.18 -17.44 -0.69
N SER A 116 -31.87 -17.60 -0.95
CA SER A 116 -30.76 -17.27 -0.06
C SER A 116 -29.48 -17.88 -0.63
N ILE A 117 -28.78 -17.14 -1.50
CA ILE A 117 -27.34 -17.32 -1.61
C ILE A 117 -26.76 -16.15 -0.83
N GLU A 118 -26.63 -16.38 0.48
CA GLU A 118 -25.58 -15.74 1.25
C GLU A 118 -24.30 -15.84 0.42
N ALA A 119 -23.56 -14.74 0.30
CA ALA A 119 -22.23 -14.77 -0.26
C ALA A 119 -21.44 -15.80 0.55
N ASP A 120 -21.31 -17.01 0.01
CA ASP A 120 -20.44 -18.05 0.54
C ASP A 120 -19.04 -17.56 0.20
N THR A 121 -18.55 -16.59 0.98
CA THR A 121 -17.14 -16.31 1.21
C THR A 121 -16.55 -17.52 1.93
N ARG A 122 -16.57 -18.66 1.25
CA ARG A 122 -15.54 -19.66 1.49
C ARG A 122 -14.39 -19.21 0.61
N PRO A 123 -13.21 -18.89 1.18
CA PRO A 123 -12.02 -18.88 0.36
C PRO A 123 -12.00 -20.27 -0.28
N ASP A 124 -11.89 -20.29 -1.60
CA ASP A 124 -11.53 -21.52 -2.29
C ASP A 124 -10.16 -21.92 -1.73
N GLU A 125 -10.14 -22.89 -0.82
CA GLU A 125 -8.93 -23.47 -0.21
C GLU A 125 -7.97 -24.03 -1.28
N GLY A 126 -8.35 -24.01 -2.57
CA GLY A 126 -7.51 -24.33 -3.71
C GLY A 126 -6.73 -23.17 -4.34
N ASN A 127 -6.98 -21.90 -3.98
CA ASN A 127 -6.26 -20.77 -4.58
C ASN A 127 -4.94 -20.43 -3.85
N GLU A 128 -4.69 -21.01 -2.68
CA GLU A 128 -3.48 -20.79 -1.88
C GLU A 128 -2.20 -21.30 -2.56
N GLY A 129 -2.33 -22.18 -3.57
CA GLY A 129 -1.19 -22.71 -4.34
C GLY A 129 -0.93 -22.03 -5.68
N HIS A 130 -1.70 -21.01 -6.07
CA HIS A 130 -1.46 -20.34 -7.36
C HIS A 130 -0.40 -19.23 -7.16
N PRO A 131 0.67 -19.17 -7.98
CA PRO A 131 1.73 -18.16 -7.81
C PRO A 131 1.23 -16.72 -7.92
N ALA A 132 0.09 -16.51 -8.59
CA ALA A 132 -0.56 -15.19 -8.65
C ALA A 132 -1.39 -14.83 -7.41
N ALA A 133 -1.55 -15.72 -6.42
CA ALA A 133 -2.29 -15.44 -5.19
C ALA A 133 -1.64 -14.31 -4.39
N VAL A 134 -0.30 -14.24 -4.39
CA VAL A 134 0.49 -13.16 -3.79
C VAL A 134 0.14 -11.79 -4.39
N LEU A 135 -0.27 -11.74 -5.66
CA LEU A 135 -0.66 -10.51 -6.34
C LEU A 135 -2.06 -10.00 -5.95
N LEU A 136 -2.87 -10.83 -5.28
CA LEU A 136 -4.21 -10.45 -4.84
C LEU A 136 -4.18 -9.44 -3.70
N ASP A 137 -3.13 -9.47 -2.88
CA ASP A 137 -2.90 -8.53 -1.77
C ASP A 137 -2.61 -7.10 -2.26
N TYR A 138 -2.37 -6.92 -3.56
CA TYR A 138 -2.10 -5.64 -4.22
C TYR A 138 -3.30 -5.11 -5.02
N LEU A 139 -4.49 -5.70 -4.83
CA LEU A 139 -5.71 -5.11 -5.37
C LEU A 139 -5.96 -3.71 -4.74
N PRO A 140 -6.52 -2.77 -5.51
CA PRO A 140 -6.78 -1.41 -5.02
C PRO A 140 -7.73 -1.44 -3.81
N GLY A 141 -7.18 -1.22 -2.61
CA GLY A 141 -7.93 -1.23 -1.34
C GLY A 141 -7.28 -2.04 -0.22
N GLU A 142 -6.32 -2.92 -0.53
CA GLU A 142 -5.58 -3.76 0.42
C GLU A 142 -4.22 -3.14 0.82
N PRO A 143 -3.64 -3.48 2.00
CA PRO A 143 -2.44 -2.85 2.55
C PRO A 143 -1.10 -3.38 1.97
N GLY A 144 -1.10 -3.90 0.74
CA GLY A 144 0.12 -4.27 0.01
C GLY A 144 0.71 -3.06 -0.72
N ASP A 145 1.76 -2.44 -0.15
CA ASP A 145 2.24 -1.13 -0.63
C ASP A 145 3.19 -1.20 -1.84
N ASP A 146 3.87 -2.33 -2.12
CA ASP A 146 4.78 -2.45 -3.28
C ASP A 146 4.50 -3.66 -4.20
N PRO A 147 3.77 -3.47 -5.31
CA PRO A 147 3.53 -4.53 -6.29
C PRO A 147 4.78 -4.94 -7.07
N LEU A 148 5.82 -4.11 -7.14
CA LEU A 148 7.09 -4.47 -7.78
C LEU A 148 7.86 -5.45 -6.91
N LEU A 149 7.91 -5.20 -5.59
CA LEU A 149 8.52 -6.12 -4.63
C LEU A 149 7.91 -7.53 -4.72
N ALA A 150 6.58 -7.65 -4.84
CA ALA A 150 5.94 -8.95 -5.02
C ALA A 150 6.29 -9.64 -6.35
N ILE A 151 6.42 -8.88 -7.44
CA ILE A 151 6.85 -9.45 -8.72
C ILE A 151 8.28 -9.95 -8.62
N VAL A 152 9.18 -9.19 -8.00
CA VAL A 152 10.58 -9.58 -7.81
C VAL A 152 10.67 -10.80 -6.90
N ALA A 153 9.96 -10.81 -5.77
CA ALA A 153 9.89 -11.95 -4.86
C ALA A 153 9.39 -13.22 -5.56
N GLN A 154 8.36 -13.10 -6.40
CA GLN A 154 7.86 -14.24 -7.19
C GLN A 154 8.88 -14.74 -8.22
N LEU A 155 9.67 -13.84 -8.82
CA LEU A 155 10.73 -14.21 -9.76
C LEU A 155 11.89 -14.92 -9.04
N VAL A 156 12.23 -14.51 -7.81
CA VAL A 156 13.21 -15.22 -6.96
C VAL A 156 12.74 -16.63 -6.66
N LEU A 157 11.48 -16.81 -6.24
CA LEU A 157 10.91 -18.13 -5.98
C LEU A 157 10.91 -19.01 -7.24
N PHE A 158 10.57 -18.46 -8.40
CA PHE A 158 10.58 -19.17 -9.66
C PHE A 158 11.98 -19.69 -10.02
N GLU A 159 13.03 -18.87 -9.85
CA GLU A 159 14.41 -19.31 -10.06
C GLU A 159 14.83 -20.41 -9.07
N MET A 160 14.40 -20.30 -7.81
CA MET A 160 14.67 -21.31 -6.80
C MET A 160 13.95 -22.64 -7.08
N GLU A 161 12.73 -22.60 -7.60
CA GLU A 161 11.98 -23.79 -8.05
C GLU A 161 12.66 -24.46 -9.26
N GLU A 162 13.13 -23.68 -10.23
CA GLU A 162 13.89 -24.21 -11.38
C GLU A 162 15.22 -24.86 -10.92
N ALA A 163 15.90 -24.24 -9.96
CA ALA A 163 17.10 -24.79 -9.33
C ALA A 163 16.80 -26.05 -8.50
N GLU A 164 15.66 -26.11 -7.80
CA GLU A 164 15.20 -27.31 -7.10
C GLU A 164 15.01 -28.48 -8.08
N GLY A 165 14.32 -28.23 -9.20
CA GLY A 165 14.09 -29.23 -10.24
C GLY A 165 15.38 -29.79 -10.87
N THR A 166 16.46 -28.99 -10.84
CA THR A 166 17.79 -29.37 -11.35
C THR A 166 18.70 -29.95 -10.26
N GLY A 167 18.31 -29.84 -8.98
CA GLY A 167 19.07 -30.28 -7.82
C GLY A 167 20.21 -29.35 -7.42
N ASP A 168 20.12 -28.07 -7.77
CA ASP A 168 21.16 -27.04 -7.57
C ASP A 168 20.88 -26.08 -6.40
N LEU A 169 19.93 -26.43 -5.53
CA LEU A 169 19.72 -25.73 -4.26
C LEU A 169 20.75 -26.17 -3.21
N PRO A 170 21.22 -25.28 -2.31
CA PRO A 170 20.85 -23.87 -2.16
C PRO A 170 21.56 -22.92 -3.15
N LEU A 171 20.90 -21.79 -3.49
CA LEU A 171 21.45 -20.75 -4.37
C LEU A 171 22.11 -19.62 -3.55
N SER A 172 23.14 -18.99 -4.10
CA SER A 172 23.73 -17.77 -3.51
C SER A 172 23.04 -16.49 -3.99
N LEU A 173 23.17 -15.40 -3.23
CA LEU A 173 22.64 -14.09 -3.64
C LEU A 173 23.27 -13.62 -4.95
N GLU A 174 24.59 -13.80 -5.11
CA GLU A 174 25.30 -13.50 -6.35
C GLU A 174 24.76 -14.33 -7.53
N GLY A 175 24.47 -15.62 -7.31
CA GLY A 175 23.91 -16.49 -8.35
C GLY A 175 22.47 -16.10 -8.74
N LEU A 176 21.65 -15.70 -7.77
CA LEU A 176 20.32 -15.13 -8.04
C LEU A 176 20.44 -13.80 -8.79
N GLY A 177 21.38 -12.95 -8.39
CA GLY A 177 21.69 -11.68 -9.04
C GLY A 177 22.04 -11.86 -10.52
N ASP A 178 22.96 -12.77 -10.83
CA ASP A 178 23.38 -13.05 -12.21
C ASP A 178 22.21 -13.54 -13.10
N SER A 179 21.30 -14.35 -12.55
CA SER A 179 20.12 -14.82 -13.30
C SER A 179 19.12 -13.68 -13.54
N LEU A 180 18.87 -12.87 -12.52
CA LEU A 180 17.82 -11.86 -12.52
C LEU A 180 18.26 -10.51 -13.12
N GLU A 181 19.55 -10.21 -13.18
CA GLU A 181 20.09 -9.01 -13.85
C GLU A 181 19.73 -9.00 -15.34
N ASN A 182 19.77 -10.17 -15.99
CA ASN A 182 19.35 -10.33 -17.39
C ASN A 182 17.85 -10.04 -17.61
N ARG A 183 17.04 -10.11 -16.54
CA ARG A 183 15.62 -9.78 -16.54
C ARG A 183 15.35 -8.32 -16.16
N GLY A 184 16.39 -7.54 -15.91
CA GLY A 184 16.32 -6.11 -15.59
C GLY A 184 16.02 -5.81 -14.13
N ILE A 185 16.26 -6.77 -13.23
CA ILE A 185 16.13 -6.58 -11.77
C ILE A 185 17.46 -6.05 -11.23
N SER A 186 17.42 -5.01 -10.42
CA SER A 186 18.59 -4.44 -9.76
C SER A 186 18.98 -5.22 -8.49
N ALA A 187 20.24 -5.12 -8.07
CA ALA A 187 20.71 -5.75 -6.84
C ALA A 187 19.94 -5.27 -5.60
N ASP A 188 19.63 -3.98 -5.53
CA ASP A 188 18.87 -3.40 -4.41
C ASP A 188 17.44 -4.00 -4.33
N GLU A 189 16.78 -4.22 -5.46
CA GLU A 189 15.45 -4.85 -5.52
C GLU A 189 15.50 -6.35 -5.16
N LEU A 190 16.59 -7.03 -5.52
CA LEU A 190 16.81 -8.43 -5.15
C LEU A 190 17.02 -8.58 -3.64
N ASP A 191 17.84 -7.71 -3.05
CA ASP A 191 18.12 -7.72 -1.61
C ASP A 191 16.82 -7.52 -0.81
N GLU A 192 16.00 -6.56 -1.20
CA GLU A 192 14.71 -6.28 -0.57
C GLU A 192 13.74 -7.46 -0.70
N ALA A 193 13.69 -8.09 -1.88
CA ALA A 193 12.84 -9.26 -2.12
C ALA A 193 13.28 -10.49 -1.29
N VAL A 194 14.59 -10.73 -1.17
CA VAL A 194 15.13 -11.83 -0.36
C VAL A 194 14.83 -11.59 1.12
N GLU A 195 15.03 -10.37 1.64
CA GLU A 195 14.69 -10.03 3.02
C GLU A 195 13.19 -10.25 3.30
N TRP A 196 12.33 -9.83 2.38
CA TRP A 196 10.88 -9.99 2.48
C TRP A 196 10.45 -11.46 2.48
N LEU A 197 11.04 -12.29 1.62
CA LEU A 197 10.77 -13.73 1.56
C LEU A 197 11.25 -14.47 2.82
N LEU A 198 12.38 -14.04 3.40
CA LEU A 198 12.89 -14.56 4.68
C LEU A 198 11.94 -14.23 5.84
N GLU A 199 11.40 -13.01 5.89
CA GLU A 199 10.43 -12.60 6.92
C GLU A 199 9.17 -13.46 6.87
N ARG A 200 8.69 -13.76 5.65
CA ARG A 200 7.52 -14.62 5.40
C ARG A 200 7.80 -16.12 5.54
N LYS A 201 9.08 -16.51 5.69
CA LYS A 201 9.56 -17.90 5.77
C LYS A 201 9.27 -18.74 4.52
N GLU A 202 9.10 -18.09 3.38
CA GLU A 202 8.98 -18.77 2.09
C GLU A 202 10.35 -19.30 1.61
N ILE A 203 11.43 -18.63 2.03
CA ILE A 203 12.82 -19.10 1.86
C ILE A 203 13.52 -19.15 3.22
N ILE A 204 14.60 -19.93 3.29
CA ILE A 204 15.44 -20.06 4.48
C ILE A 204 16.92 -19.91 4.13
N GLU A 205 17.68 -19.25 5.00
CA GLU A 205 19.14 -19.20 4.90
C GLU A 205 19.73 -20.48 5.53
N VAL A 206 20.41 -21.28 4.71
CA VAL A 206 21.01 -22.56 5.11
C VAL A 206 22.46 -22.37 5.57
N ALA A 207 23.16 -21.40 4.98
CA ALA A 207 24.49 -20.95 5.34
C ALA A 207 24.66 -19.48 4.91
N GLU A 208 25.77 -18.85 5.32
CA GLU A 208 26.08 -17.46 4.95
C GLU A 208 25.97 -17.30 3.43
N ASP A 209 25.05 -16.44 3.00
CA ASP A 209 24.78 -16.13 1.59
C ASP A 209 24.28 -17.32 0.75
N LEU A 210 23.62 -18.31 1.38
CA LEU A 210 23.08 -19.50 0.71
C LEU A 210 21.64 -19.77 1.14
N PHE A 211 20.71 -19.72 0.18
CA PHE A 211 19.28 -19.77 0.39
C PHE A 211 18.65 -21.05 -0.18
N GLY A 212 17.76 -21.67 0.58
CA GLY A 212 16.93 -22.80 0.18
C GLY A 212 15.44 -22.47 0.30
N LEU A 213 14.59 -23.27 -0.35
CA LEU A 213 13.13 -23.14 -0.20
C LEU A 213 12.70 -23.54 1.21
N GLY A 214 11.82 -22.74 1.82
CA GLY A 214 11.20 -23.04 3.10
C GLY A 214 10.19 -24.18 2.92
N THR A 215 10.35 -25.26 3.67
CA THR A 215 9.31 -26.30 3.71
C THR A 215 8.07 -25.73 4.41
N GLY A 216 6.96 -25.60 3.66
CA GLY A 216 5.64 -25.27 4.22
C GLY A 216 5.18 -26.21 5.33
#